data_AF-A0A951VBH3-F1
#
_entry.id   AF-A0A951VBH3-F1
#
_cell.length_a   1.000
_cell.length_b   1.000
_cell.length_c   1.000
_cell.angle_alpha   90.00
_cell.angle_beta   90.00
_cell.angle_gamma   90.00
#
_symmetry.space_group_name_H-M   'P 1'
#
loop_
_entity.id
_entity.type
_entity.pdbx_description
1 polymer ?
#
loop_
_entity_poly.entity_id
_entity_poly.type
_entity_poly.pdbx_seq_one_letter_code
_entity_poly.pdbx_strand_id
1 'polypeptide(L)'
;MNKLRILFLAAIASFIGLETWSQIDIDYQLPPQEILELADAPMPPSIMISRDGRNIILTHRNRFISIEELAETEIRLAGLRINPAKNTASRTSYSNNISLIKAGEKEAVPVQGIPSDARLAGFSWSPDQQRMAFTNTVYNGVELWVLDISSATARRLTGAILNGNMGIPYTWIPNNKELLIKTLPADRQPLINKSTNIPSGPKVSVTSGTEAQNRTYADLLQDKADEFNFTQLSRSALQKVTIEGHITPWMETAIYGRMNFSPDGNYVLISTWHEPYSYMVPYSRFPSKTTVYTSDARMVKVVTEQPLLEDLPKGWNSTMKGIRNINWRSDKPATLTYVIALDEGDQANKAEFRDEVYELPAPFDADPRSLVKTINRYSGITWGDDNIAIVYDSWWHTRNTKTYLFNPSDAALAPQIISDRNYQDNYSDPGRFMTTRNQWGESVLDMQDNYLYLSGQGHSPDGPRAFIDRYDLNTKKTERLWQADGISTFEQVIFATDIRK
;
A
#
# COMPACT_ATOMS: atom_id res chain seq x y z
N MET A 1 -40.95 54.63 -51.44
CA MET A 1 -40.94 53.39 -50.62
C MET A 1 -40.16 52.21 -51.22
N ASN A 2 -39.60 52.28 -52.45
CA ASN A 2 -38.99 51.09 -53.09
C ASN A 2 -37.47 50.93 -52.88
N LYS A 3 -36.68 52.00 -52.75
CA LYS A 3 -35.21 51.87 -52.57
C LYS A 3 -34.79 51.31 -51.21
N LEU A 4 -35.53 51.65 -50.15
CA LEU A 4 -35.24 51.17 -48.79
C LEU A 4 -35.51 49.66 -48.65
N ARG A 5 -36.55 49.13 -49.31
CA ARG A 5 -36.84 47.68 -49.34
C ARG A 5 -35.79 46.88 -50.12
N ILE A 6 -35.27 47.42 -51.22
CA ILE A 6 -34.23 46.75 -52.00
C ILE A 6 -32.90 46.72 -51.23
N LEU A 7 -32.54 47.82 -50.55
CA LEU A 7 -31.37 47.84 -49.66
C LEU A 7 -31.53 46.89 -48.46
N PHE A 8 -32.74 46.78 -47.91
CA PHE A 8 -33.01 45.85 -46.81
C PHE A 8 -32.95 44.38 -47.25
N LEU A 9 -33.49 44.06 -48.44
CA LEU A 9 -33.42 42.71 -49.02
C LEU A 9 -31.99 42.34 -49.44
N ALA A 10 -31.21 43.28 -49.95
CA ALA A 10 -29.79 43.07 -50.26
C ALA A 10 -28.94 42.87 -48.99
N ALA A 11 -29.23 43.62 -47.91
CA ALA A 11 -28.57 43.42 -46.62
C ALA A 11 -28.91 42.05 -46.00
N ILE A 12 -30.17 41.61 -46.10
CA ILE A 12 -30.59 40.28 -45.61
C ILE A 12 -29.96 39.16 -46.47
N ALA A 13 -29.88 39.33 -47.79
CA ALA A 13 -29.21 38.36 -48.68
C ALA A 13 -27.70 38.23 -48.40
N SER A 14 -27.03 39.31 -47.99
CA SER A 14 -25.61 39.28 -47.57
C SER A 14 -25.37 38.56 -46.23
N PHE A 15 -26.39 38.39 -45.40
CA PHE A 15 -26.29 37.64 -44.13
C PHE A 15 -26.63 36.15 -44.26
N ILE A 16 -27.21 35.70 -45.38
CA ILE A 16 -27.62 34.30 -45.60
C ILE A 16 -26.47 33.42 -46.14
N GLY A 17 -25.33 34.02 -46.53
CA GLY A 17 -24.16 33.30 -47.05
C GLY A 17 -23.00 33.10 -46.06
N LEU A 18 -23.13 33.58 -44.82
CA LEU A 18 -22.14 33.29 -43.77
C LEU A 18 -22.54 31.97 -43.11
N GLU A 19 -22.08 30.86 -43.69
CA GLU A 19 -21.92 29.64 -42.90
C GLU A 19 -20.91 29.95 -41.81
N THR A 20 -21.40 30.31 -40.62
CA THR A 20 -20.59 30.30 -39.42
C THR A 20 -20.35 28.83 -39.10
N TRP A 21 -19.18 28.31 -39.49
CA TRP A 21 -18.64 27.04 -38.99
C TRP A 21 -18.28 27.26 -37.51
N SER A 22 -19.31 27.40 -36.68
CA SER A 22 -19.24 27.87 -35.29
C SER A 22 -18.75 26.79 -34.33
N GLN A 23 -18.62 25.56 -34.79
CA GLN A 23 -18.14 24.42 -34.02
C GLN A 23 -17.34 23.51 -34.95
N ILE A 24 -16.04 23.76 -35.05
CA ILE A 24 -15.10 22.76 -35.57
C ILE A 24 -14.78 21.88 -34.36
N ASP A 25 -15.24 20.64 -34.39
CA ASP A 25 -14.79 19.63 -33.45
C ASP A 25 -13.36 19.28 -33.86
N ILE A 26 -12.38 19.79 -33.11
CA ILE A 26 -10.97 19.48 -33.34
C ILE A 26 -10.64 18.22 -32.53
N ASP A 27 -10.20 17.19 -33.23
CA ASP A 27 -9.64 16.01 -32.57
C ASP A 27 -8.40 16.40 -31.76
N TYR A 28 -8.06 15.56 -30.77
CA TYR A 28 -6.82 15.71 -30.00
C TYR A 28 -5.62 15.84 -30.95
N GLN A 29 -4.95 16.99 -30.88
CA GLN A 29 -3.79 17.27 -31.72
C GLN A 29 -2.55 16.59 -31.13
N LEU A 30 -1.74 15.98 -31.99
CA LEU A 30 -0.43 15.51 -31.61
C LEU A 30 0.56 16.67 -31.58
N PRO A 31 1.48 16.72 -30.58
CA PRO A 31 2.54 17.70 -30.59
C PRO A 31 3.53 17.42 -31.75
N PRO A 32 4.44 18.36 -32.08
CA PRO A 32 5.56 18.09 -32.97
C PRO A 32 6.29 16.78 -32.62
N GLN A 33 6.81 16.10 -33.64
CA GLN A 33 7.34 14.74 -33.53
C GLN A 33 8.42 14.62 -32.44
N GLU A 34 9.28 15.61 -32.27
CA GLU A 34 10.35 15.61 -31.27
C GLU A 34 9.81 15.61 -29.83
N ILE A 35 8.67 16.27 -29.60
CA ILE A 35 7.99 16.29 -28.30
C ILE A 35 7.22 14.99 -28.11
N LEU A 36 6.59 14.47 -29.17
CA LEU A 36 5.88 13.20 -29.13
C LEU A 36 6.82 12.04 -28.78
N GLU A 37 7.99 11.97 -29.42
CA GLU A 37 9.02 10.96 -29.12
C GLU A 37 9.50 11.02 -27.68
N LEU A 38 9.64 12.22 -27.10
CA LEU A 38 10.01 12.38 -25.69
C LEU A 38 8.88 11.96 -24.74
N ALA A 39 7.63 12.27 -25.10
CA ALA A 39 6.45 11.91 -24.31
C ALA A 39 6.18 10.40 -24.33
N ASP A 40 6.34 9.76 -25.49
CA ASP A 40 6.11 8.33 -25.72
C ASP A 40 7.33 7.45 -25.41
N ALA A 41 8.45 8.05 -25.00
CA ALA A 41 9.64 7.31 -24.62
C ALA A 41 9.32 6.25 -23.54
N PRO A 42 9.71 4.97 -23.75
CA PRO A 42 9.39 3.89 -22.85
C PRO A 42 9.99 4.14 -21.46
N MET A 43 9.25 3.78 -20.42
CA MET A 43 9.77 3.85 -19.07
C MET A 43 10.63 2.63 -18.76
N PRO A 44 11.70 2.79 -17.94
CA PRO A 44 12.37 1.65 -17.35
C PRO A 44 11.36 0.76 -16.61
N PRO A 45 11.43 -0.57 -16.75
CA PRO A 45 10.53 -1.47 -16.06
C PRO A 45 10.75 -1.38 -14.54
N SER A 46 9.70 -1.69 -13.79
CA SER A 46 9.85 -1.95 -12.35
C SER A 46 10.41 -3.36 -12.16
N ILE A 47 11.27 -3.52 -11.15
CA ILE A 47 12.03 -4.76 -10.93
C ILE A 47 11.55 -5.43 -9.64
N MET A 48 11.25 -6.72 -9.72
CA MET A 48 10.97 -7.58 -8.57
C MET A 48 11.88 -8.80 -8.61
N ILE A 49 12.70 -8.99 -7.58
CA ILE A 49 13.72 -10.05 -7.55
C ILE A 49 13.30 -11.14 -6.56
N SER A 50 13.50 -12.41 -6.93
CA SER A 50 13.38 -13.53 -6.00
C SER A 50 14.45 -13.45 -4.89
N ARG A 51 14.19 -14.09 -3.76
CA ARG A 51 15.05 -14.12 -2.57
C ARG A 51 16.43 -14.70 -2.87
N ASP A 52 16.52 -15.69 -3.75
CA ASP A 52 17.79 -16.26 -4.17
C ASP A 52 18.51 -15.42 -5.24
N GLY A 53 17.89 -14.30 -5.65
CA GLY A 53 18.34 -13.40 -6.70
C GLY A 53 18.39 -14.01 -8.09
N ARG A 54 17.80 -15.19 -8.32
CA ARG A 54 17.91 -15.88 -9.61
C ARG A 54 16.87 -15.45 -10.62
N ASN A 55 15.65 -15.12 -10.17
CA ASN A 55 14.54 -14.75 -11.03
C ASN A 55 14.23 -13.27 -10.83
N ILE A 56 14.22 -12.53 -11.93
CA ILE A 56 13.89 -11.11 -11.95
C ILE A 56 12.65 -10.94 -12.83
N ILE A 57 11.60 -10.37 -12.24
CA ILE A 57 10.39 -9.99 -12.95
C ILE A 57 10.47 -8.50 -13.26
N LEU A 58 10.21 -8.18 -14.52
CA LEU A 58 10.14 -6.83 -15.04
C LEU A 58 8.68 -6.53 -15.36
N THR A 59 8.10 -5.51 -14.73
CA THR A 59 6.76 -5.04 -15.06
C THR A 59 6.85 -3.72 -15.82
N HIS A 60 6.16 -3.67 -16.96
CA HIS A 60 6.20 -2.54 -17.88
C HIS A 60 4.91 -1.75 -17.77
N ARG A 61 5.00 -0.42 -17.88
CA ARG A 61 3.82 0.45 -17.87
C ARG A 61 4.05 1.67 -18.74
N ASN A 62 2.96 2.22 -19.23
CA ASN A 62 2.97 3.50 -19.93
C ASN A 62 3.24 4.65 -18.96
N ARG A 63 3.87 5.71 -19.47
CA ARG A 63 4.14 6.94 -18.71
C ARG A 63 2.85 7.67 -18.34
N PHE A 64 1.89 7.66 -19.27
CA PHE A 64 0.60 8.32 -19.13
C PHE A 64 -0.53 7.29 -19.24
N ILE A 65 -1.62 7.56 -18.51
CA ILE A 65 -2.88 6.83 -18.68
C ILE A 65 -3.55 7.25 -19.99
N SER A 66 -4.38 6.39 -20.57
CA SER A 66 -5.12 6.75 -21.79
C SER A 66 -6.29 7.70 -21.47
N ILE A 67 -6.82 8.36 -22.51
CA ILE A 67 -7.99 9.24 -22.36
C ILE A 67 -9.22 8.42 -21.98
N GLU A 68 -9.35 7.20 -22.50
CA GLU A 68 -10.42 6.27 -22.14
C GLU A 68 -10.36 5.91 -20.66
N GLU A 69 -9.17 5.61 -20.13
CA GLU A 69 -8.99 5.34 -18.69
C GLU A 69 -9.29 6.58 -17.83
N LEU A 70 -8.88 7.77 -18.27
CA LEU A 70 -9.17 9.03 -17.58
C LEU A 70 -10.67 9.37 -17.57
N ALA A 71 -11.41 8.97 -18.61
CA ALA A 71 -12.84 9.21 -18.75
C ALA A 71 -13.71 8.21 -17.96
N GLU A 72 -13.13 7.17 -17.36
CA GLU A 72 -13.88 6.20 -16.58
C GLU A 72 -14.56 6.84 -15.36
N THR A 73 -15.73 6.29 -15.00
CA THR A 73 -16.51 6.80 -13.86
C THR A 73 -15.74 6.68 -12.54
N GLU A 74 -15.69 7.78 -11.78
CA GLU A 74 -15.10 7.85 -10.44
C GLU A 74 -16.17 8.26 -9.42
N ILE A 75 -16.36 7.43 -8.38
CA ILE A 75 -17.18 7.74 -7.21
C ILE A 75 -16.24 8.01 -6.02
N ARG A 76 -16.54 9.05 -5.24
CA ARG A 76 -15.74 9.52 -4.10
C ARG A 76 -16.50 9.31 -2.80
N LEU A 77 -16.00 8.41 -1.95
CA LEU A 77 -16.72 7.99 -0.74
C LEU A 77 -15.75 7.73 0.41
N ALA A 78 -15.96 8.38 1.55
CA ALA A 78 -15.16 8.21 2.77
C ALA A 78 -13.64 8.33 2.56
N GLY A 79 -13.19 9.15 1.61
CA GLY A 79 -11.78 9.31 1.25
C GLY A 79 -11.26 8.30 0.20
N LEU A 80 -12.11 7.38 -0.27
CA LEU A 80 -11.80 6.48 -1.39
C LEU A 80 -12.21 7.11 -2.73
N ARG A 81 -11.47 6.77 -3.78
CA ARG A 81 -11.82 7.05 -5.18
C ARG A 81 -11.98 5.74 -5.92
N ILE A 82 -13.21 5.42 -6.29
CA ILE A 82 -13.66 4.10 -6.68
C ILE A 82 -14.15 4.14 -8.11
N ASN A 83 -13.73 3.18 -8.95
CA ASN A 83 -14.44 2.88 -10.18
C ASN A 83 -15.57 1.88 -9.84
N PRO A 84 -16.85 2.30 -9.89
CA PRO A 84 -17.97 1.47 -9.44
C PRO A 84 -18.27 0.29 -10.37
N ALA A 85 -17.94 0.39 -11.66
CA ALA A 85 -18.15 -0.68 -12.63
C ALA A 85 -17.14 -1.83 -12.44
N LYS A 86 -15.91 -1.50 -12.04
CA LYS A 86 -14.82 -2.46 -11.84
C LYS A 86 -14.62 -2.87 -10.39
N ASN A 87 -15.20 -2.13 -9.45
CA ASN A 87 -15.11 -2.36 -8.03
C ASN A 87 -13.67 -2.37 -7.47
N THR A 88 -12.87 -1.39 -7.92
CA THR A 88 -11.49 -1.15 -7.50
C THR A 88 -11.21 0.36 -7.50
N ALA A 89 -10.04 0.75 -7.01
CA ALA A 89 -9.61 2.15 -7.04
C ALA A 89 -9.59 2.70 -8.48
N SER A 90 -10.11 3.91 -8.69
CA SER A 90 -10.14 4.57 -10.01
C SER A 90 -8.77 5.08 -10.46
N ARG A 91 -7.81 5.20 -9.53
CA ARG A 91 -6.47 5.76 -9.78
C ARG A 91 -5.37 4.76 -9.45
N THR A 92 -5.47 3.56 -10.00
CA THR A 92 -4.44 2.53 -9.89
C THR A 92 -3.40 2.71 -10.99
N SER A 93 -2.12 2.60 -10.65
CA SER A 93 -1.09 2.49 -11.68
C SER A 93 -1.00 1.05 -12.16
N TYR A 94 -1.31 0.84 -13.43
CA TYR A 94 -1.28 -0.49 -14.04
C TYR A 94 0.02 -0.73 -14.78
N SER A 95 0.51 -1.97 -14.69
CA SER A 95 1.43 -2.52 -15.67
C SER A 95 0.64 -3.13 -16.82
N ASN A 96 1.17 -3.02 -18.04
CA ASN A 96 0.54 -3.55 -19.26
C ASN A 96 1.25 -4.81 -19.78
N ASN A 97 2.44 -5.12 -19.28
CA ASN A 97 3.17 -6.31 -19.67
C ASN A 97 4.11 -6.81 -18.56
N ILE A 98 4.51 -8.08 -18.65
CA ILE A 98 5.48 -8.72 -17.76
C ILE A 98 6.53 -9.44 -18.61
N SER A 99 7.80 -9.30 -18.23
CA SER A 99 8.88 -10.15 -18.75
C SER A 99 9.72 -10.70 -17.61
N LEU A 100 10.38 -11.82 -17.85
CA LEU A 100 11.23 -12.51 -16.88
C LEU A 100 12.66 -12.54 -17.40
N ILE A 101 13.62 -12.25 -16.53
CA ILE A 101 15.04 -12.41 -16.81
C ILE A 101 15.68 -13.21 -15.68
N LYS A 102 16.54 -14.18 -16.02
CA LYS A 102 17.34 -14.87 -15.01
C LYS A 102 18.61 -14.09 -14.74
N ALA A 103 19.07 -14.09 -13.50
CA ALA A 103 20.31 -13.40 -13.15
C ALA A 103 21.49 -13.94 -13.97
N GLY A 104 22.26 -13.02 -14.55
CA GLY A 104 23.37 -13.32 -15.46
C GLY A 104 22.98 -13.41 -16.93
N GLU A 105 21.69 -13.52 -17.26
CA GLU A 105 21.21 -13.40 -18.64
C GLU A 105 21.06 -11.92 -19.01
N LYS A 106 21.16 -11.62 -20.32
CA LYS A 106 21.04 -10.24 -20.85
C LYS A 106 19.66 -9.94 -21.43
N GLU A 107 18.94 -10.97 -21.86
CA GLU A 107 17.66 -10.82 -22.54
C GLU A 107 16.52 -11.29 -21.64
N ALA A 108 15.45 -10.49 -21.61
CA ALA A 108 14.23 -10.86 -20.90
C ALA A 108 13.31 -11.65 -21.83
N VAL A 109 12.71 -12.72 -21.30
CA VAL A 109 11.69 -13.53 -21.97
C VAL A 109 10.31 -12.95 -21.66
N PRO A 110 9.45 -12.69 -22.67
CA PRO A 110 8.10 -12.21 -22.43
C PRO A 110 7.23 -13.30 -21.78
N VAL A 111 6.43 -12.91 -20.79
CA VAL A 111 5.47 -13.83 -20.16
C VAL A 111 4.32 -14.10 -21.12
N GLN A 112 4.01 -15.38 -21.33
CA GLN A 112 2.93 -15.83 -22.19
C GLN A 112 1.58 -15.82 -21.45
N GLY A 113 0.48 -15.69 -22.19
CA GLY A 113 -0.88 -15.75 -21.67
C GLY A 113 -1.43 -14.43 -21.09
N ILE A 114 -0.62 -13.37 -21.05
CA ILE A 114 -1.07 -12.03 -20.69
C ILE A 114 -1.94 -11.45 -21.82
N PRO A 115 -3.14 -10.89 -21.52
CA PRO A 115 -3.97 -10.21 -22.51
C PRO A 115 -3.27 -8.98 -23.11
N SER A 116 -3.60 -8.62 -24.35
CA SER A 116 -3.01 -7.46 -25.02
C SER A 116 -3.39 -6.11 -24.40
N ASP A 117 -4.56 -6.04 -23.76
CA ASP A 117 -5.12 -4.87 -23.08
C ASP A 117 -5.02 -4.97 -21.54
N ALA A 118 -4.00 -5.71 -21.06
CA ALA A 118 -3.85 -6.02 -19.66
C ALA A 118 -3.69 -4.77 -18.77
N ARG A 119 -4.38 -4.78 -17.63
CA ARG A 119 -4.28 -3.77 -16.57
C ARG A 119 -3.90 -4.44 -15.27
N LEU A 120 -2.59 -4.68 -15.13
CA LEU A 120 -2.02 -5.54 -14.11
C LEU A 120 -1.58 -4.74 -12.88
N ALA A 121 -1.92 -5.23 -11.68
CA ALA A 121 -1.53 -4.60 -10.42
C ALA A 121 -1.44 -5.61 -9.27
N GLY A 122 -0.98 -5.14 -8.10
CA GLY A 122 -1.03 -5.91 -6.86
C GLY A 122 -0.04 -7.08 -6.76
N PHE A 123 0.99 -7.13 -7.62
CA PHE A 123 1.97 -8.22 -7.71
C PHE A 123 2.51 -8.71 -6.36
N SER A 124 2.47 -10.02 -6.15
CA SER A 124 2.98 -10.67 -4.94
C SER A 124 3.50 -12.07 -5.23
N TRP A 125 4.73 -12.34 -4.79
CA TRP A 125 5.34 -13.67 -4.85
C TRP A 125 4.60 -14.68 -3.96
N SER A 126 4.50 -15.92 -4.42
CA SER A 126 4.20 -17.04 -3.51
C SER A 126 5.31 -17.15 -2.45
N PRO A 127 5.01 -17.72 -1.27
CA PRO A 127 6.01 -17.87 -0.20
C PRO A 127 7.29 -18.60 -0.65
N ASP A 128 7.16 -19.62 -1.51
CA ASP A 128 8.26 -20.37 -2.14
C ASP A 128 8.86 -19.70 -3.40
N GLN A 129 8.26 -18.59 -3.84
CA GLN A 129 8.63 -17.81 -5.02
C GLN A 129 8.67 -18.60 -6.34
N GLN A 130 7.96 -19.73 -6.42
CA GLN A 130 7.75 -20.45 -7.68
C GLN A 130 6.65 -19.81 -8.55
N ARG A 131 5.85 -18.92 -7.96
CA ARG A 131 4.74 -18.25 -8.62
C ARG A 131 4.64 -16.78 -8.22
N MET A 132 3.94 -16.02 -9.05
CA MET A 132 3.51 -14.66 -8.72
C MET A 132 2.02 -14.52 -8.97
N ALA A 133 1.28 -14.03 -7.97
CA ALA A 133 -0.11 -13.62 -8.15
C ALA A 133 -0.17 -12.12 -8.44
N PHE A 134 -1.17 -11.72 -9.22
CA PHE A 134 -1.49 -10.32 -9.52
C PHE A 134 -2.95 -10.20 -9.97
N THR A 135 -3.49 -8.99 -9.98
CA THR A 135 -4.83 -8.71 -10.50
C THR A 135 -4.77 -8.27 -11.95
N ASN A 136 -5.79 -8.60 -12.75
CA ASN A 136 -6.05 -7.95 -14.05
C ASN A 136 -7.40 -7.23 -14.00
N THR A 137 -7.40 -5.92 -14.22
CA THR A 137 -8.63 -5.12 -14.22
C THR A 137 -9.26 -5.11 -15.61
N VAL A 138 -10.39 -5.81 -15.76
CA VAL A 138 -11.16 -5.88 -17.01
C VAL A 138 -12.31 -4.86 -17.00
N TYR A 139 -13.16 -4.85 -18.04
CA TYR A 139 -14.21 -3.85 -18.20
C TYR A 139 -15.27 -3.86 -17.08
N ASN A 140 -15.57 -5.02 -16.50
CA ASN A 140 -16.64 -5.24 -15.52
C ASN A 140 -16.17 -5.71 -14.14
N GLY A 141 -14.86 -5.68 -13.86
CA GLY A 141 -14.36 -6.14 -12.57
C GLY A 141 -12.87 -6.39 -12.54
N VAL A 142 -12.45 -7.07 -11.48
CA VAL A 142 -11.04 -7.43 -11.25
C VAL A 142 -10.91 -8.94 -11.16
N GLU A 143 -10.05 -9.49 -12.02
CA GLU A 143 -9.70 -10.91 -12.06
C GLU A 143 -8.44 -11.18 -11.22
N LEU A 144 -8.33 -12.39 -10.67
CA LEU A 144 -7.07 -12.89 -10.10
C LEU A 144 -6.31 -13.68 -11.16
N TRP A 145 -5.00 -13.48 -11.24
CA TRP A 145 -4.09 -14.17 -12.16
C TRP A 145 -2.90 -14.74 -11.41
N VAL A 146 -2.33 -15.81 -11.97
CA VAL A 146 -1.10 -16.44 -11.46
C VAL A 146 -0.12 -16.67 -12.61
N LEU A 147 1.14 -16.28 -12.40
CA LEU A 147 2.29 -16.55 -13.23
C LEU A 147 3.08 -17.72 -12.64
N ASP A 148 3.34 -18.74 -13.46
CA ASP A 148 4.36 -19.76 -13.19
C ASP A 148 5.72 -19.27 -13.68
N ILE A 149 6.69 -19.22 -12.77
CA ILE A 149 8.01 -18.63 -13.00
C ILE A 149 8.86 -19.52 -13.91
N SER A 150 8.70 -20.84 -13.78
CA SER A 150 9.50 -21.81 -14.53
C SER A 150 9.13 -21.85 -16.01
N SER A 151 7.83 -21.73 -16.31
CA SER A 151 7.32 -21.78 -17.69
C SER A 151 7.09 -20.39 -18.30
N ALA A 152 7.33 -19.31 -17.54
CA ALA A 152 7.02 -17.93 -17.93
C ALA A 152 5.60 -17.79 -18.50
N THR A 153 4.62 -18.47 -17.89
CA THR A 153 3.23 -18.49 -18.37
C THR A 153 2.29 -18.00 -17.29
N ALA A 154 1.48 -17.00 -17.62
CA ALA A 154 0.41 -16.50 -16.79
C ALA A 154 -0.94 -17.06 -17.23
N ARG A 155 -1.82 -17.29 -16.25
CA ARG A 155 -3.21 -17.64 -16.52
C ARG A 155 -4.15 -17.02 -15.51
N ARG A 156 -5.39 -16.80 -15.95
CA ARG A 156 -6.48 -16.37 -15.09
C ARG A 156 -6.80 -17.47 -14.07
N LEU A 157 -6.94 -17.07 -12.82
CA LEU A 157 -7.30 -17.93 -11.70
C LEU A 157 -8.77 -17.78 -11.30
N THR A 158 -9.31 -16.56 -11.36
CA THR A 158 -10.75 -16.28 -11.11
C THR A 158 -11.31 -15.39 -12.20
N GLY A 159 -12.64 -15.42 -12.39
CA GLY A 159 -13.34 -14.37 -13.12
C GLY A 159 -13.24 -13.00 -12.43
N ALA A 160 -13.94 -12.01 -12.96
CA ALA A 160 -13.90 -10.61 -12.54
C ALA A 160 -14.69 -10.35 -11.23
N ILE A 161 -14.35 -11.06 -10.16
CA ILE A 161 -15.12 -11.15 -8.91
C ILE A 161 -14.43 -10.52 -7.70
N LEU A 162 -13.22 -9.99 -7.84
CA LEU A 162 -12.47 -9.46 -6.71
C LEU A 162 -12.99 -8.07 -6.28
N ASN A 163 -12.92 -7.79 -4.98
CA ASN A 163 -13.17 -6.46 -4.43
C ASN A 163 -11.85 -5.76 -4.06
N GLY A 164 -11.41 -4.82 -4.91
CA GLY A 164 -10.17 -4.05 -4.75
C GLY A 164 -10.31 -2.70 -4.04
N ASN A 165 -11.48 -2.35 -3.48
CA ASN A 165 -11.71 -1.02 -2.91
C ASN A 165 -11.01 -0.81 -1.56
N MET A 166 -10.76 -1.89 -0.82
CA MET A 166 -10.13 -1.87 0.51
C MET A 166 -8.69 -2.39 0.44
N GLY A 167 -7.91 -1.92 -0.54
CA GLY A 167 -6.53 -2.37 -0.81
C GLY A 167 -6.44 -3.65 -1.63
N ILE A 168 -5.28 -4.33 -1.58
CA ILE A 168 -5.04 -5.56 -2.37
C ILE A 168 -6.12 -6.61 -2.03
N PRO A 169 -6.78 -7.20 -3.05
CA PRO A 169 -7.93 -8.08 -2.84
C PRO A 169 -7.58 -9.51 -2.46
N TYR A 170 -6.31 -9.83 -2.23
CA TYR A 170 -5.88 -11.18 -1.87
C TYR A 170 -4.62 -11.18 -1.02
N THR A 171 -4.34 -12.33 -0.41
CA THR A 171 -3.04 -12.65 0.19
C THR A 171 -2.74 -14.14 -0.03
N TRP A 172 -1.46 -14.49 -0.14
CA TRP A 172 -1.06 -15.90 -0.20
C TRP A 172 -1.26 -16.55 1.16
N ILE A 173 -1.78 -17.78 1.14
CA ILE A 173 -1.69 -18.64 2.31
C ILE A 173 -0.25 -19.22 2.33
N PRO A 174 0.44 -19.28 3.49
CA PRO A 174 1.82 -19.77 3.58
C PRO A 174 2.06 -21.21 3.07
N ASN A 175 1.02 -21.93 2.65
CA ASN A 175 1.09 -23.28 2.10
C ASN A 175 1.44 -23.37 0.59
N ASN A 176 1.63 -22.23 -0.09
CA ASN A 176 1.96 -22.12 -1.54
C ASN A 176 0.90 -22.63 -2.53
N LYS A 177 -0.24 -23.13 -2.04
CA LYS A 177 -1.27 -23.79 -2.85
C LYS A 177 -2.54 -22.98 -2.98
N GLU A 178 -2.76 -22.04 -2.08
CA GLU A 178 -4.01 -21.31 -1.95
C GLU A 178 -3.78 -19.82 -1.69
N LEU A 179 -4.78 -19.02 -2.05
CA LEU A 179 -4.88 -17.62 -1.70
C LEU A 179 -6.18 -17.36 -0.93
N LEU A 180 -6.14 -16.46 0.04
CA LEU A 180 -7.33 -15.89 0.66
C LEU A 180 -7.71 -14.63 -0.12
N ILE A 181 -8.93 -14.57 -0.63
CA ILE A 181 -9.42 -13.53 -1.55
C ILE A 181 -10.64 -12.80 -0.99
N LYS A 182 -10.74 -11.49 -1.27
CA LYS A 182 -11.90 -10.63 -1.07
C LYS A 182 -12.73 -10.64 -2.35
N THR A 183 -13.94 -11.19 -2.30
CA THR A 183 -14.84 -11.26 -3.46
C THR A 183 -16.06 -10.37 -3.27
N LEU A 184 -16.67 -9.97 -4.40
CA LEU A 184 -17.97 -9.31 -4.40
C LEU A 184 -19.02 -10.21 -3.73
N PRO A 185 -19.77 -9.71 -2.74
CA PRO A 185 -20.81 -10.50 -2.09
C PRO A 185 -21.96 -10.82 -3.03
N ALA A 186 -22.55 -12.01 -2.89
CA ALA A 186 -23.68 -12.45 -3.70
C ALA A 186 -24.96 -11.65 -3.40
N ASP A 187 -25.09 -11.09 -2.20
CA ASP A 187 -26.23 -10.30 -1.74
C ASP A 187 -26.08 -8.79 -2.03
N ARG A 188 -25.15 -8.43 -2.94
CA ARG A 188 -24.89 -7.05 -3.32
C ARG A 188 -26.13 -6.38 -3.93
N GLN A 189 -26.48 -5.22 -3.41
CA GLN A 189 -27.59 -4.41 -3.91
C GLN A 189 -27.10 -3.38 -4.93
N PRO A 190 -27.94 -2.96 -5.89
CA PRO A 190 -27.61 -1.88 -6.82
C PRO A 190 -27.27 -0.58 -6.07
N LEU A 191 -26.31 0.18 -6.60
CA LEU A 191 -25.95 1.48 -6.04
C LEU A 191 -27.11 2.47 -6.20
N ILE A 192 -27.24 3.37 -5.23
CA ILE A 192 -28.14 4.51 -5.31
C ILE A 192 -27.55 5.53 -6.29
N ASN A 193 -28.28 5.80 -7.37
CA ASN A 193 -27.96 6.90 -8.27
C ASN A 193 -28.48 8.23 -7.68
N LYS A 194 -27.56 9.08 -7.24
CA LYS A 194 -27.87 10.39 -6.66
C LYS A 194 -28.51 11.38 -7.64
N SER A 195 -28.34 11.21 -8.96
CA SER A 195 -28.96 12.13 -9.93
C SER A 195 -30.45 11.91 -10.09
N THR A 196 -30.96 10.74 -9.68
CA THR A 196 -32.37 10.35 -9.84
C THR A 196 -33.07 10.02 -8.52
N ASN A 197 -32.32 9.86 -7.43
CA ASN A 197 -32.90 9.49 -6.14
C ASN A 197 -33.37 10.72 -5.34
N ILE A 198 -34.53 10.60 -4.69
CA ILE A 198 -35.06 11.62 -3.79
C ILE A 198 -34.43 11.37 -2.40
N PRO A 199 -33.81 12.37 -1.75
CA PRO A 199 -33.26 12.21 -0.40
C PRO A 199 -34.32 11.68 0.57
N SER A 200 -33.98 10.65 1.35
CA SER A 200 -34.91 10.02 2.30
C SER A 200 -35.20 10.87 3.54
N GLY A 201 -34.45 11.96 3.76
CA GLY A 201 -34.62 12.87 4.88
C GLY A 201 -33.46 13.87 5.01
N PRO A 202 -33.58 14.87 5.90
CA PRO A 202 -32.52 15.83 6.14
C PRO A 202 -31.32 15.18 6.86
N LYS A 203 -30.13 15.73 6.61
CA LYS A 203 -28.93 15.44 7.40
C LYS A 203 -29.08 16.11 8.77
N VAL A 204 -29.13 15.30 9.82
CA VAL A 204 -29.10 15.77 11.21
C VAL A 204 -27.67 15.65 11.73
N SER A 205 -27.11 16.74 12.23
CA SER A 205 -25.80 16.75 12.90
C SER A 205 -25.99 17.35 14.28
N VAL A 206 -25.58 16.61 15.30
CA VAL A 206 -25.63 17.03 16.70
C VAL A 206 -24.20 17.28 17.16
N THR A 207 -23.93 18.49 17.64
CA THR A 207 -22.62 18.84 18.21
C THR A 207 -22.66 18.64 19.72
N SER A 208 -21.73 17.86 20.27
CA SER A 208 -21.66 17.51 21.70
C SER A 208 -20.90 18.55 22.56
N GLY A 209 -20.60 19.74 22.01
CA GLY A 209 -19.84 20.79 22.71
C GLY A 209 -18.34 20.55 22.81
N THR A 210 -17.81 19.48 22.21
CA THR A 210 -16.39 19.14 22.18
C THR A 210 -15.72 19.81 20.96
N GLU A 211 -14.62 20.54 21.16
CA GLU A 211 -13.88 21.16 20.06
C GLU A 211 -13.09 20.09 19.29
N ALA A 212 -13.58 19.70 18.10
CA ALA A 212 -12.91 18.78 17.19
C ALA A 212 -12.43 19.52 15.93
N GLN A 213 -11.18 20.01 15.95
CA GLN A 213 -10.59 20.65 14.76
C GLN A 213 -9.96 19.57 13.85
N ASN A 214 -10.76 19.09 12.90
CA ASN A 214 -10.27 18.15 11.89
C ASN A 214 -9.39 18.83 10.85
N ARG A 215 -8.49 18.04 10.26
CA ARG A 215 -7.84 18.42 8.99
C ARG A 215 -8.94 18.55 7.92
N THR A 216 -8.70 19.36 6.90
CA THR A 216 -9.55 19.34 5.72
C THR A 216 -9.37 18.01 5.00
N TYR A 217 -10.42 17.19 4.99
CA TYR A 217 -10.46 15.95 4.22
C TYR A 217 -11.33 16.14 2.99
N ALA A 218 -10.88 15.57 1.86
CA ALA A 218 -11.65 15.51 0.64
C ALA A 218 -12.44 14.18 0.55
N ASP A 219 -13.35 14.09 -0.41
CA ASP A 219 -13.98 12.83 -0.84
C ASP A 219 -14.78 12.13 0.28
N LEU A 220 -15.25 12.89 1.27
CA LEU A 220 -16.02 12.40 2.41
C LEU A 220 -17.45 12.02 2.02
N LEU A 221 -18.06 11.14 2.83
CA LEU A 221 -19.48 10.83 2.75
C LEU A 221 -20.32 12.08 3.03
N GLN A 222 -21.36 12.31 2.25
CA GLN A 222 -22.21 13.50 2.36
C GLN A 222 -23.56 13.21 3.01
N ASP A 223 -24.12 12.02 2.78
CA ASP A 223 -25.47 11.62 3.17
C ASP A 223 -25.63 10.08 3.28
N LYS A 224 -26.86 9.62 3.53
CA LYS A 224 -27.20 8.20 3.66
C LYS A 224 -27.07 7.41 2.35
N ALA A 225 -27.20 8.05 1.20
CA ALA A 225 -26.96 7.38 -0.08
C ALA A 225 -25.47 7.07 -0.25
N ASP A 226 -24.59 7.97 0.19
CA ASP A 226 -23.15 7.70 0.25
C ASP A 226 -22.80 6.59 1.23
N GLU A 227 -23.38 6.57 2.44
CA GLU A 227 -23.15 5.46 3.39
C GLU A 227 -23.55 4.10 2.80
N PHE A 228 -24.71 4.04 2.16
CA PHE A 228 -25.19 2.84 1.50
C PHE A 228 -24.24 2.43 0.37
N ASN A 229 -23.89 3.35 -0.53
CA ASN A 229 -23.00 3.07 -1.65
C ASN A 229 -21.60 2.67 -1.17
N PHE A 230 -21.06 3.34 -0.16
CA PHE A 230 -19.79 3.01 0.47
C PHE A 230 -19.81 1.58 1.02
N THR A 231 -20.87 1.23 1.74
CA THR A 231 -21.07 -0.12 2.28
C THR A 231 -21.12 -1.14 1.15
N GLN A 232 -21.95 -0.92 0.13
CA GLN A 232 -22.07 -1.84 -1.02
C GLN A 232 -20.77 -2.03 -1.79
N LEU A 233 -19.95 -0.99 -1.91
CA LEU A 233 -18.68 -1.01 -2.63
C LEU A 233 -17.53 -1.61 -1.81
N SER A 234 -17.55 -1.45 -0.48
CA SER A 234 -16.43 -1.82 0.40
C SER A 234 -16.58 -3.20 1.03
N ARG A 235 -17.81 -3.71 1.15
CA ARG A 235 -18.05 -5.05 1.70
C ARG A 235 -17.59 -6.17 0.76
N SER A 236 -17.04 -7.22 1.34
CA SER A 236 -16.54 -8.40 0.64
C SER A 236 -16.89 -9.67 1.41
N ALA A 237 -17.08 -10.78 0.71
CA ALA A 237 -16.99 -12.10 1.31
C ALA A 237 -15.52 -12.57 1.24
N LEU A 238 -15.08 -13.37 2.22
CA LEU A 238 -13.76 -14.00 2.14
C LEU A 238 -13.89 -15.43 1.65
N GLN A 239 -13.07 -15.77 0.66
CA GLN A 239 -13.02 -17.10 0.07
C GLN A 239 -11.57 -17.55 -0.04
N LYS A 240 -11.33 -18.87 0.00
CA LYS A 240 -10.07 -19.46 -0.44
C LYS A 240 -10.18 -19.81 -1.91
N VAL A 241 -9.10 -19.64 -2.65
CA VAL A 241 -8.95 -20.15 -4.01
C VAL A 241 -7.67 -20.96 -4.13
N THR A 242 -7.77 -22.18 -4.63
CA THR A 242 -6.59 -22.99 -4.93
C THR A 242 -5.92 -22.47 -6.19
N ILE A 243 -4.65 -22.81 -6.40
CA ILE A 243 -3.92 -22.51 -7.63
C ILE A 243 -4.59 -23.09 -8.88
N GLU A 244 -5.40 -24.15 -8.77
CA GLU A 244 -6.22 -24.72 -9.85
C GLU A 244 -7.49 -23.91 -10.12
N GLY A 245 -7.84 -22.95 -9.26
CA GLY A 245 -9.03 -22.11 -9.38
C GLY A 245 -10.25 -22.64 -8.63
N HIS A 246 -10.10 -23.63 -7.75
CA HIS A 246 -11.22 -24.11 -6.93
C HIS A 246 -11.47 -23.13 -5.77
N ILE A 247 -12.73 -22.69 -5.62
CA ILE A 247 -13.12 -21.65 -4.67
C ILE A 247 -13.97 -22.25 -3.55
N THR A 248 -13.62 -21.94 -2.30
CA THR A 248 -14.39 -22.35 -1.11
C THR A 248 -14.63 -21.15 -0.18
N PRO A 249 -15.83 -21.01 0.43
CA PRO A 249 -16.09 -19.98 1.43
C PRO A 249 -15.12 -20.05 2.62
N TRP A 250 -14.80 -18.91 3.21
CA TRP A 250 -13.93 -18.83 4.40
C TRP A 250 -14.53 -18.00 5.54
N MET A 251 -15.08 -16.81 5.24
CA MET A 251 -15.72 -15.94 6.25
C MET A 251 -16.91 -15.20 5.64
N GLU A 252 -17.86 -14.84 6.50
CA GLU A 252 -19.06 -14.08 6.15
C GLU A 252 -18.73 -12.69 5.56
N THR A 253 -19.72 -12.03 4.99
CA THR A 253 -19.56 -10.70 4.38
C THR A 253 -19.30 -9.62 5.44
N ALA A 254 -18.21 -8.87 5.28
CA ALA A 254 -17.93 -7.67 6.07
C ALA A 254 -17.09 -6.67 5.25
N ILE A 255 -16.82 -5.48 5.80
CA ILE A 255 -15.85 -4.54 5.21
C ILE A 255 -14.46 -4.93 5.68
N TYR A 256 -13.80 -5.79 4.89
CA TYR A 256 -12.45 -6.29 5.19
C TYR A 256 -11.36 -5.39 4.65
N GLY A 257 -10.36 -5.10 5.49
CA GLY A 257 -9.12 -4.44 5.06
C GLY A 257 -8.02 -5.44 4.75
N ARG A 258 -6.92 -5.31 5.49
CA ARG A 258 -5.72 -6.15 5.32
C ARG A 258 -5.93 -7.51 5.98
N MET A 259 -5.41 -8.55 5.33
CA MET A 259 -5.36 -9.93 5.82
C MET A 259 -3.90 -10.34 5.88
N ASN A 260 -3.35 -10.56 7.08
CA ASN A 260 -1.93 -10.92 7.26
C ASN A 260 -1.83 -12.26 7.98
N PHE A 261 -1.27 -13.27 7.31
CA PHE A 261 -0.95 -14.53 7.97
C PHE A 261 0.22 -14.36 8.94
N SER A 262 0.20 -15.12 10.04
CA SER A 262 1.38 -15.29 10.89
C SER A 262 2.50 -15.95 10.08
N PRO A 263 3.78 -15.74 10.46
CA PRO A 263 4.92 -16.36 9.76
C PRO A 263 4.79 -17.90 9.62
N ASP A 264 4.25 -18.58 10.62
CA ASP A 264 3.98 -20.02 10.56
C ASP A 264 2.70 -20.42 9.81
N GLY A 265 1.88 -19.45 9.40
CA GLY A 265 0.62 -19.63 8.68
C GLY A 265 -0.55 -20.19 9.49
N ASN A 266 -0.39 -20.40 10.79
CA ASN A 266 -1.45 -20.96 11.64
C ASN A 266 -2.56 -19.95 11.96
N TYR A 267 -2.24 -18.65 11.93
CA TYR A 267 -3.15 -17.57 12.26
C TYR A 267 -3.23 -16.54 11.14
N VAL A 268 -4.31 -15.77 11.12
CA VAL A 268 -4.51 -14.62 10.24
C VAL A 268 -5.05 -13.44 11.05
N LEU A 269 -4.38 -12.29 10.92
CA LEU A 269 -4.79 -11.02 11.48
C LEU A 269 -5.65 -10.28 10.45
N ILE A 270 -6.89 -9.95 10.83
CA ILE A 270 -7.88 -9.31 9.95
C ILE A 270 -8.45 -8.07 10.63
N SER A 271 -8.50 -6.97 9.87
CA SER A 271 -9.21 -5.75 10.27
C SER A 271 -10.54 -5.62 9.54
N THR A 272 -11.59 -5.25 10.26
CA THR A 272 -12.94 -5.01 9.73
C THR A 272 -13.48 -3.64 10.17
N TRP A 273 -14.21 -2.95 9.29
CA TRP A 273 -14.88 -1.67 9.59
C TRP A 273 -16.39 -1.85 9.73
N HIS A 274 -16.99 -1.02 10.57
CA HIS A 274 -18.43 -1.07 10.87
C HIS A 274 -19.00 0.34 11.13
N GLU A 275 -20.33 0.42 11.14
CA GLU A 275 -21.06 1.62 11.52
C GLU A 275 -20.89 1.96 13.02
N PRO A 276 -21.09 3.22 13.44
CA PRO A 276 -21.50 4.38 12.64
C PRO A 276 -20.37 4.95 11.78
N TYR A 277 -20.72 5.37 10.55
CA TYR A 277 -19.82 6.13 9.69
C TYR A 277 -19.88 7.62 10.00
N SER A 278 -18.85 8.34 9.55
CA SER A 278 -18.75 9.79 9.69
C SER A 278 -18.79 10.50 8.34
N TYR A 279 -19.33 11.72 8.38
CA TYR A 279 -19.30 12.69 7.28
C TYR A 279 -18.17 13.72 7.43
N MET A 280 -17.35 13.62 8.48
CA MET A 280 -16.30 14.58 8.83
C MET A 280 -14.89 14.01 8.69
N VAL A 281 -14.77 12.68 8.65
CA VAL A 281 -13.50 11.97 8.56
C VAL A 281 -13.56 10.82 7.55
N PRO A 282 -12.42 10.42 6.96
CA PRO A 282 -12.37 9.30 6.02
C PRO A 282 -12.54 7.94 6.72
N TYR A 283 -12.74 6.87 5.94
CA TYR A 283 -13.00 5.52 6.45
C TYR A 283 -11.93 4.99 7.40
N SER A 284 -10.68 5.45 7.27
CA SER A 284 -9.58 5.09 8.16
C SER A 284 -9.79 5.57 9.61
N ARG A 285 -10.83 6.36 9.86
CA ARG A 285 -11.26 6.84 11.18
C ARG A 285 -12.58 6.23 11.65
N PHE A 286 -13.25 5.45 10.81
CA PHE A 286 -14.50 4.78 11.18
C PHE A 286 -14.21 3.68 12.22
N PRO A 287 -15.23 3.29 13.00
CA PRO A 287 -15.12 2.18 13.92
C PRO A 287 -14.55 0.94 13.24
N SER A 288 -13.56 0.33 13.89
CA SER A 288 -12.88 -0.83 13.32
C SER A 288 -12.48 -1.81 14.39
N LYS A 289 -12.31 -3.07 13.98
CA LYS A 289 -11.95 -4.18 14.85
C LYS A 289 -10.83 -4.96 14.21
N THR A 290 -9.78 -5.26 14.97
CA THR A 290 -8.70 -6.14 14.53
C THR A 290 -8.73 -7.42 15.34
N THR A 291 -8.88 -8.55 14.63
CA THR A 291 -9.10 -9.87 15.23
C THR A 291 -8.13 -10.88 14.64
N VAL A 292 -7.60 -11.76 15.50
CA VAL A 292 -6.86 -12.95 15.10
C VAL A 292 -7.85 -14.10 14.91
N TYR A 293 -7.76 -14.73 13.75
CA TYR A 293 -8.42 -16.00 13.45
C TYR A 293 -7.37 -17.08 13.23
N THR A 294 -7.75 -18.34 13.37
CA THR A 294 -6.98 -19.46 12.83
C THR A 294 -7.08 -19.47 11.30
N SER A 295 -6.20 -20.22 10.63
CA SER A 295 -6.21 -20.38 9.17
C SER A 295 -7.48 -21.06 8.62
N ASP A 296 -8.27 -21.69 9.47
CA ASP A 296 -9.59 -22.28 9.22
C ASP A 296 -10.77 -21.40 9.69
N ALA A 297 -10.55 -20.09 9.86
CA ALA A 297 -11.58 -19.08 10.16
C ALA A 297 -12.22 -19.14 11.56
N ARG A 298 -11.59 -19.82 12.54
CA ARG A 298 -12.07 -19.77 13.93
C ARG A 298 -11.51 -18.53 14.62
N MET A 299 -12.38 -17.75 15.25
CA MET A 299 -11.96 -16.56 16.00
C MET A 299 -11.13 -16.98 17.22
N VAL A 300 -9.99 -16.33 17.42
CA VAL A 300 -9.06 -16.61 18.54
C VAL A 300 -9.08 -15.45 19.53
N LYS A 301 -8.80 -14.23 19.06
CA LYS A 301 -8.72 -13.05 19.93
C LYS A 301 -9.08 -11.77 19.20
N VAL A 302 -9.92 -10.96 19.82
CA VAL A 302 -10.07 -9.54 19.48
C VAL A 302 -8.88 -8.78 20.07
N VAL A 303 -7.99 -8.27 19.23
CA VAL A 303 -6.78 -7.55 19.66
C VAL A 303 -7.12 -6.13 20.06
N THR A 304 -7.96 -5.47 19.26
CA THR A 304 -8.45 -4.12 19.57
C THR A 304 -9.77 -3.86 18.85
N GLU A 305 -10.59 -3.02 19.46
CA GLU A 305 -11.77 -2.42 18.88
C GLU A 305 -11.65 -0.91 19.07
N GLN A 306 -11.67 -0.20 17.95
CA GLN A 306 -11.45 1.24 17.89
C GLN A 306 -12.78 1.93 17.62
N PRO A 307 -13.13 2.95 18.42
CA PRO A 307 -14.34 3.73 18.20
C PRO A 307 -14.17 4.64 16.98
N LEU A 308 -15.23 5.36 16.63
CA LEU A 308 -15.17 6.43 15.64
C LEU A 308 -14.20 7.54 16.13
N LEU A 309 -13.25 7.94 15.28
CA LEU A 309 -12.18 8.89 15.62
C LEU A 309 -12.37 10.23 14.89
N GLU A 310 -13.31 11.05 15.37
CA GLU A 310 -13.55 12.41 14.83
C GLU A 310 -12.73 13.52 15.52
N ASP A 311 -12.16 13.25 16.69
CA ASP A 311 -11.58 14.24 17.60
C ASP A 311 -10.11 13.95 17.96
N LEU A 312 -9.33 13.48 16.98
CA LEU A 312 -7.91 13.23 17.22
C LEU A 312 -7.11 14.50 17.55
N PRO A 313 -6.08 14.41 18.43
CA PRO A 313 -5.24 15.55 18.76
C PRO A 313 -4.55 16.17 17.54
N LYS A 314 -4.33 17.49 17.60
CA LYS A 314 -3.73 18.28 16.50
C LYS A 314 -2.25 17.92 16.35
N GLY A 315 -1.75 17.91 15.11
CA GLY A 315 -0.32 17.74 14.82
C GLY A 315 0.04 16.66 13.82
N TRP A 316 1.28 16.68 13.35
CA TRP A 316 1.82 15.65 12.44
C TRP A 316 2.30 14.40 13.18
N ASN A 317 2.60 14.53 14.48
CA ASN A 317 3.04 13.45 15.37
C ASN A 317 1.97 12.99 16.37
N SER A 318 0.77 13.56 16.29
CA SER A 318 -0.38 13.09 17.05
C SER A 318 -0.96 11.82 16.44
N THR A 319 -1.47 10.94 17.29
CA THR A 319 -1.94 9.60 16.94
C THR A 319 -3.16 9.23 17.78
N MET A 320 -3.82 8.13 17.44
CA MET A 320 -4.87 7.57 18.29
C MET A 320 -4.32 6.99 19.59
N LYS A 321 -5.15 7.02 20.64
CA LYS A 321 -4.93 6.34 21.91
C LYS A 321 -5.09 4.83 21.77
N GLY A 322 -4.56 4.08 22.73
CA GLY A 322 -4.67 2.63 22.79
C GLY A 322 -3.79 1.91 21.77
N ILE A 323 -4.16 0.65 21.47
CA ILE A 323 -3.40 -0.26 20.62
C ILE A 323 -3.40 0.22 19.17
N ARG A 324 -2.20 0.36 18.60
CA ARG A 324 -1.97 0.73 17.19
C ARG A 324 -0.80 -0.02 16.57
N ASN A 325 -0.62 0.07 15.25
CA ASN A 325 0.46 -0.58 14.50
C ASN A 325 0.60 -2.08 14.80
N ILE A 326 -0.52 -2.82 14.76
CA ILE A 326 -0.53 -4.25 15.04
C ILE A 326 0.12 -5.00 13.87
N ASN A 327 1.16 -5.78 14.15
CA ASN A 327 1.91 -6.56 13.16
C ASN A 327 2.33 -7.92 13.74
N TRP A 328 2.73 -8.84 12.87
CA TRP A 328 3.45 -10.04 13.29
C TRP A 328 4.93 -9.73 13.49
N ARG A 329 5.54 -10.33 14.51
CA ARG A 329 6.98 -10.33 14.74
C ARG A 329 7.65 -11.28 13.75
N SER A 330 8.44 -10.75 12.83
CA SER A 330 8.93 -11.48 11.64
C SER A 330 9.89 -12.63 11.96
N ASP A 331 10.59 -12.60 13.09
CA ASP A 331 11.54 -13.61 13.59
C ASP A 331 10.88 -14.67 14.51
N LYS A 332 9.56 -14.64 14.70
CA LYS A 332 8.81 -15.60 15.51
C LYS A 332 7.66 -16.25 14.71
N PRO A 333 7.25 -17.48 15.04
CA PRO A 333 6.22 -18.19 14.27
C PRO A 333 4.85 -17.51 14.31
N ALA A 334 4.40 -17.08 15.49
CA ALA A 334 3.12 -16.42 15.70
C ALA A 334 3.18 -15.56 16.97
N THR A 335 3.71 -14.35 16.84
CA THR A 335 3.77 -13.37 17.94
C THR A 335 3.31 -12.03 17.42
N LEU A 336 2.26 -11.47 18.03
CA LEU A 336 1.79 -10.14 17.72
C LEU A 336 2.73 -9.11 18.35
N THR A 337 2.86 -7.98 17.67
CA THR A 337 3.48 -6.77 18.18
C THR A 337 2.53 -5.61 17.95
N TYR A 338 2.51 -4.67 18.87
CA TYR A 338 1.73 -3.45 18.72
C TYR A 338 2.33 -2.33 19.58
N VAL A 339 1.83 -1.12 19.38
CA VAL A 339 2.34 0.09 20.00
C VAL A 339 1.24 0.76 20.81
N ILE A 340 1.60 1.35 21.94
CA ILE A 340 0.73 2.25 22.72
C ILE A 340 1.44 3.61 22.82
N ALA A 341 0.69 4.69 22.60
CA ALA A 341 1.18 6.06 22.82
C ALA A 341 1.13 6.40 24.31
N LEU A 342 2.27 6.75 24.89
CA LEU A 342 2.46 7.04 26.32
C LEU A 342 2.10 8.46 26.73
N ASP A 343 1.89 9.33 25.76
CA ASP A 343 1.50 10.73 25.94
C ASP A 343 0.03 10.96 25.53
N GLU A 344 -0.78 9.91 25.64
CA GLU A 344 -2.20 9.93 25.28
C GLU A 344 -2.45 10.26 23.80
N GLY A 345 -1.46 10.04 22.94
CA GLY A 345 -1.55 10.30 21.50
C GLY A 345 -1.47 11.78 21.11
N ASP A 346 -1.32 12.70 22.06
CA ASP A 346 -1.19 14.13 21.80
C ASP A 346 0.28 14.56 21.84
N GLN A 347 0.80 15.00 20.68
CA GLN A 347 2.17 15.50 20.58
C GLN A 347 2.47 16.71 21.50
N ALA A 348 1.46 17.44 21.96
CA ALA A 348 1.61 18.59 22.85
C ALA A 348 1.90 18.18 24.30
N ASN A 349 1.49 16.97 24.71
CA ASN A 349 1.79 16.45 26.04
C ASN A 349 3.29 16.22 26.19
N LYS A 350 3.87 16.57 27.34
CA LYS A 350 5.27 16.26 27.63
C LYS A 350 5.37 14.81 28.06
N ALA A 351 6.29 14.06 27.45
CA ALA A 351 6.63 12.71 27.85
C ALA A 351 8.10 12.45 27.54
N GLU A 352 8.77 11.69 28.40
CA GLU A 352 10.15 11.23 28.19
C GLU A 352 10.21 10.24 27.02
N PHE A 353 9.25 9.32 26.99
CA PHE A 353 9.02 8.39 25.90
C PHE A 353 7.63 8.62 25.34
N ARG A 354 7.52 8.64 24.01
CA ARG A 354 6.26 8.90 23.33
C ARG A 354 5.50 7.61 23.07
N ASP A 355 6.19 6.52 22.80
CA ASP A 355 5.57 5.23 22.49
C ASP A 355 6.27 4.08 23.20
N GLU A 356 5.50 3.02 23.43
CA GLU A 356 5.96 1.73 23.94
C GLU A 356 5.48 0.61 23.03
N VAL A 357 6.39 -0.29 22.68
CA VAL A 357 6.13 -1.48 21.86
C VAL A 357 5.92 -2.66 22.78
N TYR A 358 4.87 -3.43 22.53
CA TYR A 358 4.55 -4.67 23.23
C TYR A 358 4.59 -5.86 22.28
N GLU A 359 4.82 -7.04 22.84
CA GLU A 359 4.55 -8.31 22.18
C GLU A 359 3.51 -9.15 22.92
N LEU A 360 2.84 -10.00 22.17
CA LEU A 360 1.86 -10.96 22.66
C LEU A 360 1.99 -12.27 21.85
N PRO A 361 2.66 -13.31 22.39
CA PRO A 361 2.83 -14.59 21.71
C PRO A 361 1.51 -15.37 21.66
N ALA A 362 1.35 -16.23 20.64
CA ALA A 362 0.28 -17.23 20.62
C ALA A 362 0.32 -18.10 21.89
N PRO A 363 -0.83 -18.51 22.47
CA PRO A 363 -2.21 -18.38 21.96
C PRO A 363 -2.87 -17.01 22.25
N PHE A 364 -2.08 -15.99 22.61
CA PHE A 364 -2.51 -14.62 22.85
C PHE A 364 -3.32 -14.40 24.13
N ASP A 365 -3.30 -15.35 25.07
CA ASP A 365 -4.07 -15.28 26.33
C ASP A 365 -3.28 -14.65 27.49
N ALA A 366 -1.96 -14.55 27.37
CA ALA A 366 -1.10 -13.95 28.38
C ALA A 366 -1.21 -12.43 28.42
N ASP A 367 -0.73 -11.83 29.51
CA ASP A 367 -0.51 -10.40 29.57
C ASP A 367 0.58 -9.99 28.56
N PRO A 368 0.37 -8.91 27.78
CA PRO A 368 1.36 -8.42 26.83
C PRO A 368 2.64 -7.97 27.52
N ARG A 369 3.79 -8.33 26.93
CA ARG A 369 5.11 -8.00 27.46
C ARG A 369 5.65 -6.74 26.79
N SER A 370 6.13 -5.77 27.59
CA SER A 370 6.85 -4.60 27.06
C SER A 370 8.18 -5.02 26.42
N LEU A 371 8.51 -4.40 25.30
CA LEU A 371 9.76 -4.62 24.56
C LEU A 371 10.68 -3.42 24.63
N VAL A 372 10.20 -2.25 24.18
CA VAL A 372 11.04 -1.06 24.01
C VAL A 372 10.20 0.20 24.00
N LYS A 373 10.76 1.28 24.55
CA LYS A 373 10.19 2.63 24.51
C LYS A 373 10.99 3.52 23.57
N THR A 374 10.30 4.37 22.80
CA THR A 374 10.95 5.33 21.88
C THR A 374 10.77 6.75 22.37
N ILE A 375 11.82 7.56 22.21
CA ILE A 375 11.81 8.98 22.59
C ILE A 375 10.83 9.75 21.69
N ASN A 376 10.89 9.54 20.37
CA ASN A 376 9.94 10.12 19.43
C ASN A 376 8.85 9.09 19.05
N ARG A 377 8.08 9.38 18.00
CA ARG A 377 7.05 8.46 17.50
C ARG A 377 7.66 7.28 16.79
N TYR A 378 7.29 6.08 17.24
CA TYR A 378 7.61 4.81 16.60
C TYR A 378 7.32 4.88 15.10
N SER A 379 8.30 4.51 14.29
CA SER A 379 8.23 4.49 12.82
C SER A 379 8.52 3.13 12.20
N GLY A 380 8.84 2.11 13.00
CA GLY A 380 9.01 0.75 12.52
C GLY A 380 10.02 -0.05 13.33
N ILE A 381 10.11 -1.33 13.01
CA ILE A 381 11.10 -2.24 13.56
C ILE A 381 11.56 -3.21 12.46
N THR A 382 12.86 -3.47 12.42
CA THR A 382 13.44 -4.56 11.65
C THR A 382 13.92 -5.61 12.64
N TRP A 383 13.27 -6.77 12.62
CA TRP A 383 13.59 -7.91 13.48
C TRP A 383 14.83 -8.63 12.97
N GLY A 384 15.75 -9.02 13.85
CA GLY A 384 16.84 -9.94 13.52
C GLY A 384 16.57 -11.32 14.10
N ASP A 385 16.72 -11.42 15.42
CA ASP A 385 16.50 -12.64 16.19
C ASP A 385 16.00 -12.31 17.62
N ASP A 386 16.08 -13.31 18.50
CA ASP A 386 15.68 -13.19 19.90
C ASP A 386 16.42 -12.08 20.65
N ASN A 387 17.65 -11.76 20.25
CA ASN A 387 18.56 -10.85 20.97
C ASN A 387 18.84 -9.54 20.24
N ILE A 388 18.50 -9.43 18.95
CA ILE A 388 18.85 -8.28 18.12
C ILE A 388 17.64 -7.84 17.29
N ALA A 389 17.24 -6.58 17.48
CA ALA A 389 16.34 -5.88 16.58
C ALA A 389 16.69 -4.39 16.50
N ILE A 390 16.30 -3.76 15.38
CA ILE A 390 16.49 -2.33 15.15
C ILE A 390 15.12 -1.65 15.15
N VAL A 391 14.88 -0.76 16.12
CA VAL A 391 13.67 0.07 16.17
C VAL A 391 13.99 1.48 15.68
N TYR A 392 13.02 2.08 14.98
CA TYR A 392 13.14 3.43 14.44
C TYR A 392 12.07 4.33 15.06
N ASP A 393 12.43 5.60 15.25
CA ASP A 393 11.47 6.64 15.57
C ASP A 393 11.63 7.87 14.66
N SER A 394 10.62 8.74 14.70
CA SER A 394 10.65 10.00 13.97
C SER A 394 9.88 11.10 14.69
N TRP A 395 10.35 12.33 14.53
CA TRP A 395 9.69 13.53 15.00
C TRP A 395 9.59 14.56 13.88
N TRP A 396 8.36 14.87 13.43
CA TRP A 396 8.17 15.81 12.33
C TRP A 396 8.71 17.18 12.70
N HIS A 397 8.33 17.75 13.84
CA HIS A 397 8.62 19.16 14.17
C HIS A 397 10.10 19.53 14.08
N THR A 398 10.98 18.67 14.59
CA THR A 398 12.44 18.86 14.55
C THR A 398 13.12 18.14 13.39
N ARG A 399 12.33 17.46 12.55
CA ARG A 399 12.79 16.58 11.48
C ARG A 399 13.74 15.49 11.99
N ASN A 400 13.64 15.14 13.27
CA ASN A 400 14.54 14.19 13.91
C ASN A 400 14.12 12.76 13.60
N THR A 401 15.10 11.87 13.46
CA THR A 401 14.90 10.43 13.46
C THR A 401 15.99 9.79 14.29
N LYS A 402 15.60 8.82 15.12
CA LYS A 402 16.53 8.00 15.88
C LYS A 402 16.39 6.54 15.48
N THR A 403 17.52 5.85 15.50
CA THR A 403 17.59 4.40 15.29
C THR A 403 18.21 3.79 16.53
N TYR A 404 17.61 2.72 17.02
CA TYR A 404 18.02 2.05 18.24
C TYR A 404 18.27 0.58 17.97
N LEU A 405 19.36 0.07 18.52
CA LEU A 405 19.63 -1.35 18.66
C LEU A 405 19.15 -1.79 20.04
N PHE A 406 18.37 -2.86 20.12
CA PHE A 406 17.88 -3.37 21.40
C PHE A 406 17.78 -4.90 21.41
N ASN A 407 17.70 -5.47 22.62
CA ASN A 407 17.51 -6.90 22.83
C ASN A 407 16.02 -7.21 23.09
N PRO A 408 15.32 -7.88 22.15
CA PRO A 408 13.91 -8.20 22.35
C PRO A 408 13.63 -9.16 23.50
N SER A 409 14.56 -10.05 23.85
CA SER A 409 14.39 -11.04 24.93
C SER A 409 14.57 -10.46 26.32
N ASP A 410 15.21 -9.30 26.46
CA ASP A 410 15.45 -8.67 27.76
C ASP A 410 15.11 -7.18 27.73
N ALA A 411 13.89 -6.85 28.13
CA ALA A 411 13.40 -5.47 28.22
C ALA A 411 14.06 -4.68 29.37
N ALA A 412 14.83 -5.31 30.26
CA ALA A 412 15.60 -4.60 31.28
C ALA A 412 16.87 -3.96 30.69
N LEU A 413 17.35 -4.44 29.55
CA LEU A 413 18.46 -3.82 28.82
C LEU A 413 17.94 -2.60 28.04
N ALA A 414 18.45 -1.42 28.39
CA ALA A 414 18.08 -0.20 27.71
C ALA A 414 18.46 -0.23 26.21
N PRO A 415 17.57 0.22 25.31
CA PRO A 415 17.88 0.32 23.89
C PRO A 415 19.03 1.31 23.67
N GLN A 416 19.99 0.95 22.82
CA GLN A 416 21.12 1.80 22.48
C GLN A 416 20.80 2.64 21.24
N ILE A 417 20.90 3.97 21.35
CA ILE A 417 20.83 4.86 20.18
C ILE A 417 22.09 4.66 19.34
N ILE A 418 21.92 4.26 18.08
CA ILE A 418 23.00 4.04 17.12
C ILE A 418 23.01 5.08 16.00
N SER A 419 21.92 5.83 15.84
CA SER A 419 21.85 7.02 14.98
C SER A 419 20.84 8.00 15.56
N ASP A 420 21.19 9.29 15.54
CA ASP A 420 20.34 10.41 15.97
C ASP A 420 20.62 11.60 15.04
N ARG A 421 19.69 11.88 14.14
CA ARG A 421 19.94 12.84 13.06
C ARG A 421 18.70 13.62 12.64
N ASN A 422 18.91 14.69 11.89
CA ASN A 422 17.85 15.31 11.11
C ASN A 422 17.71 14.54 9.79
N TYR A 423 16.53 13.99 9.48
CA TYR A 423 16.34 13.20 8.26
C TYR A 423 16.43 14.02 6.96
N GLN A 424 16.41 15.36 7.04
CA GLN A 424 16.64 16.24 5.89
C GLN A 424 18.13 16.42 5.57
N ASP A 425 19.03 16.07 6.51
CA ASP A 425 20.45 15.95 6.21
C ASP A 425 20.69 14.62 5.49
N ASN A 426 20.63 14.67 4.16
CA ASN A 426 20.83 13.50 3.30
C ASN A 426 22.30 13.09 3.20
N TYR A 427 23.25 13.94 3.59
CA TYR A 427 24.69 13.62 3.50
C TYR A 427 25.14 12.74 4.67
N SER A 428 24.51 12.88 5.83
CA SER A 428 24.74 12.02 7.00
C SER A 428 23.84 10.79 7.06
N ASP A 429 23.10 10.47 6.00
CA ASP A 429 22.21 9.30 5.99
C ASP A 429 23.02 8.00 6.06
N PRO A 430 22.93 7.21 7.16
CA PRO A 430 23.70 5.97 7.30
C PRO A 430 23.19 4.84 6.39
N GLY A 431 22.13 5.09 5.63
CA GLY A 431 21.45 4.08 4.84
C GLY A 431 20.46 3.27 5.68
N ARG A 432 19.99 2.16 5.10
CA ARG A 432 19.03 1.25 5.71
C ARG A 432 19.67 -0.09 5.96
N PHE A 433 19.35 -0.70 7.09
CA PHE A 433 19.74 -2.07 7.38
C PHE A 433 19.22 -3.01 6.30
N MET A 434 20.13 -3.80 5.75
CA MET A 434 19.84 -4.82 4.77
C MET A 434 19.16 -5.99 5.45
N THR A 435 18.26 -6.63 4.71
CA THR A 435 17.50 -7.76 5.22
C THR A 435 17.70 -8.99 4.35
N THR A 436 17.66 -10.14 5.00
CA THR A 436 17.51 -11.43 4.36
C THR A 436 16.13 -11.98 4.69
N ARG A 437 15.83 -13.15 4.17
CA ARG A 437 14.60 -13.86 4.52
C ARG A 437 14.93 -14.98 5.51
N ASN A 438 14.02 -15.33 6.40
CA ASN A 438 14.18 -16.44 7.35
C ASN A 438 13.48 -17.72 6.85
N GLN A 439 13.33 -18.73 7.72
CA GLN A 439 12.67 -20.01 7.41
C GLN A 439 11.19 -19.89 7.05
N TRP A 440 10.52 -18.80 7.44
CA TRP A 440 9.12 -18.53 7.11
C TRP A 440 8.96 -17.65 5.85
N GLY A 441 10.07 -17.23 5.24
CA GLY A 441 10.02 -16.28 4.11
C GLY A 441 9.81 -14.83 4.54
N GLU A 442 9.83 -14.55 5.84
CA GLU A 442 9.73 -13.20 6.40
C GLU A 442 11.05 -12.44 6.29
N SER A 443 10.99 -11.13 6.16
CA SER A 443 12.17 -10.26 6.08
C SER A 443 12.72 -9.98 7.47
N VAL A 444 13.97 -10.36 7.71
CA VAL A 444 14.72 -10.13 8.96
C VAL A 444 16.10 -9.52 8.66
N LEU A 445 16.76 -8.92 9.65
CA LEU A 445 18.12 -8.38 9.49
C LEU A 445 19.06 -9.42 8.86
N ASP A 446 19.85 -9.02 7.87
CA ASP A 446 20.93 -9.87 7.35
C ASP A 446 22.12 -9.78 8.32
N MET A 447 22.17 -10.77 9.22
CA MET A 447 23.17 -10.89 10.28
C MET A 447 24.23 -11.92 9.89
N GLN A 448 25.50 -11.53 9.97
CA GLN A 448 26.64 -12.43 9.75
C GLN A 448 27.57 -12.32 10.96
N ASP A 449 27.58 -13.35 11.81
CA ASP A 449 28.25 -13.34 13.11
C ASP A 449 27.85 -12.10 13.94
N ASN A 450 28.76 -11.13 14.05
CA ASN A 450 28.61 -9.90 14.80
C ASN A 450 28.38 -8.68 13.91
N TYR A 451 28.03 -8.88 12.63
CA TYR A 451 27.89 -7.82 11.65
C TYR A 451 26.46 -7.72 11.12
N LEU A 452 26.04 -6.47 10.96
CA LEU A 452 24.90 -6.05 10.15
C LEU A 452 25.42 -5.31 8.92
N TYR A 453 24.56 -5.14 7.91
CA TYR A 453 24.91 -4.42 6.70
C TYR A 453 23.93 -3.30 6.42
N LEU A 454 24.41 -2.18 5.91
CA LEU A 454 23.60 -1.05 5.49
C LEU A 454 23.81 -0.77 4.01
N SER A 455 22.75 -0.28 3.35
CA SER A 455 22.84 0.25 1.99
C SER A 455 22.15 1.60 1.89
N GLY A 456 22.69 2.49 1.07
CA GLY A 456 22.16 3.85 0.92
C GLY A 456 22.54 4.47 -0.42
N GLN A 457 21.93 5.62 -0.72
CA GLN A 457 22.16 6.38 -1.97
C GLN A 457 23.46 7.21 -1.93
N GLY A 458 24.01 7.46 -0.74
CA GLY A 458 25.29 8.15 -0.55
C GLY A 458 25.35 9.54 -1.20
N HIS A 459 24.37 10.40 -0.88
CA HIS A 459 24.35 11.77 -1.38
C HIS A 459 25.58 12.55 -0.89
N SER A 460 26.23 13.28 -1.81
CA SER A 460 27.42 14.11 -1.54
C SER A 460 27.48 15.31 -2.52
N PRO A 461 28.44 16.23 -2.36
CA PRO A 461 28.68 17.29 -3.35
C PRO A 461 29.01 16.77 -4.75
N ASP A 462 29.56 15.55 -4.85
CA ASP A 462 29.87 14.88 -6.12
C ASP A 462 28.65 14.19 -6.74
N GLY A 463 27.48 14.31 -6.11
CA GLY A 463 26.27 13.59 -6.48
C GLY A 463 26.03 12.33 -5.63
N PRO A 464 24.94 11.60 -5.91
CA PRO A 464 24.63 10.34 -5.25
C PRO A 464 25.59 9.24 -5.70
N ARG A 465 26.25 8.59 -4.74
CA ARG A 465 27.07 7.40 -4.94
C ARG A 465 26.61 6.31 -3.99
N ALA A 466 25.80 5.39 -4.50
CA ALA A 466 25.26 4.29 -3.70
C ALA A 466 26.37 3.51 -2.99
N PHE A 467 26.08 2.98 -1.81
CA PHE A 467 27.08 2.30 -0.98
C PHE A 467 26.54 1.07 -0.27
N ILE A 468 27.48 0.23 0.17
CA ILE A 468 27.28 -0.87 1.11
C ILE A 468 28.27 -0.70 2.26
N ASP A 469 27.73 -0.72 3.47
CA ASP A 469 28.43 -0.54 4.73
C ASP A 469 28.28 -1.78 5.61
N ARG A 470 29.33 -2.13 6.36
CA ARG A 470 29.31 -3.15 7.41
C ARG A 470 29.26 -2.48 8.77
N TYR A 471 28.33 -2.89 9.63
CA TYR A 471 28.15 -2.38 10.98
C TYR A 471 28.50 -3.47 12.01
N ASP A 472 29.48 -3.19 12.86
CA ASP A 472 29.94 -4.11 13.91
C ASP A 472 29.06 -3.96 15.18
N LEU A 473 28.39 -5.02 15.59
CA LEU A 473 27.51 -5.05 16.77
C LEU A 473 28.28 -4.97 18.10
N ASN A 474 29.59 -5.18 18.15
CA ASN A 474 30.40 -5.05 19.36
C ASN A 474 30.94 -3.62 19.47
N THR A 475 31.60 -3.13 18.41
CA THR A 475 32.26 -1.82 18.43
C THR A 475 31.33 -0.68 18.05
N LYS A 476 30.17 -0.97 17.46
CA LYS A 476 29.17 0.00 16.97
C LYS A 476 29.72 0.92 15.88
N LYS A 477 30.71 0.43 15.13
CA LYS A 477 31.36 1.19 14.05
C LYS A 477 30.92 0.66 12.70
N THR A 478 30.88 1.58 11.74
CA THR A 478 30.56 1.27 10.35
C THR A 478 31.82 1.34 9.49
N GLU A 479 31.97 0.41 8.55
CA GLU A 479 33.04 0.35 7.56
C GLU A 479 32.45 0.30 6.16
N ARG A 480 32.97 1.13 5.25
CA ARG A 480 32.58 1.14 3.83
C ARG A 480 33.16 -0.06 3.11
N LEU A 481 32.29 -0.98 2.67
CA LEU A 481 32.71 -2.15 1.89
C LEU A 481 32.74 -1.86 0.40
N TRP A 482 31.77 -1.09 -0.09
CA TRP A 482 31.64 -0.76 -1.50
C TRP A 482 30.97 0.61 -1.68
N GLN A 483 31.39 1.37 -2.69
CA GLN A 483 30.74 2.58 -3.14
C GLN A 483 30.80 2.69 -4.67
N ALA A 484 29.69 3.10 -5.27
CA ALA A 484 29.60 3.46 -6.68
C ALA A 484 30.59 4.57 -7.06
N ASP A 485 31.15 4.53 -8.27
CA ASP A 485 32.03 5.59 -8.74
C ASP A 485 31.27 6.90 -9.02
N GLY A 486 30.01 6.80 -9.44
CA GLY A 486 29.16 7.93 -9.85
C GLY A 486 29.72 8.73 -11.03
N ILE A 487 30.56 8.15 -11.88
CA ILE A 487 31.19 8.82 -13.02
C ILE A 487 30.44 8.50 -14.32
N SER A 488 30.35 7.22 -14.68
CA SER A 488 29.75 6.77 -15.95
C SER A 488 28.33 6.24 -15.82
N THR A 489 27.93 5.88 -14.60
CA THR A 489 26.70 5.15 -14.31
C THR A 489 26.04 5.72 -13.06
N PHE A 490 24.71 5.57 -13.02
CA PHE A 490 23.92 5.83 -11.82
C PHE A 490 23.48 4.48 -11.26
N GLU A 491 24.07 4.07 -10.14
CA GLU A 491 23.76 2.81 -9.48
C GLU A 491 22.81 2.99 -8.30
N GLN A 492 22.00 1.95 -8.07
CA GLN A 492 21.25 1.78 -6.84
C GLN A 492 21.44 0.34 -6.34
N VAL A 493 21.66 0.18 -5.04
CA VAL A 493 21.64 -1.14 -4.40
C VAL A 493 20.18 -1.56 -4.22
N ILE A 494 19.77 -2.62 -4.92
CA ILE A 494 18.40 -3.17 -4.85
C ILE A 494 18.34 -4.36 -3.89
N PHE A 495 19.31 -5.27 -3.99
CA PHE A 495 19.34 -6.54 -3.27
C PHE A 495 20.77 -7.09 -3.25
N ALA A 496 21.19 -7.73 -2.17
CA ALA A 496 22.41 -8.53 -2.12
C ALA A 496 22.04 -10.01 -1.97
N THR A 497 22.52 -10.84 -2.91
CA THR A 497 22.27 -12.28 -2.92
C THR A 497 23.12 -13.04 -1.91
N ASP A 498 24.35 -12.59 -1.70
CA ASP A 498 25.28 -13.11 -0.70
C ASP A 498 26.21 -11.96 -0.29
N ILE A 499 25.93 -11.31 0.84
CA ILE A 499 26.71 -10.17 1.32
C ILE A 499 28.15 -10.54 1.74
N ARG A 500 28.47 -11.85 1.77
CA ARG A 500 29.83 -12.35 2.07
C ARG A 500 30.76 -12.28 0.86
N LYS A 501 30.23 -12.11 -0.35
CA LYS A 501 30.96 -12.07 -1.62
C LYS A 501 30.79 -10.72 -2.28
#